data_AF-A0A4R0IN89-F1
#
_entry.id   AF-A0A4R0IN89-F1
#
_cell.length_a   1.000
_cell.length_b   1.000
_cell.length_c   1.000
_cell.angle_alpha   90.00
_cell.angle_beta   90.00
_cell.angle_gamma   90.00
#
_symmetry.space_group_name_H-M   'P 1'
#
loop_
_entity.id
_entity.type
_entity.pdbx_description
1 polymer ?
#
loop_
_entity_poly.entity_id
_entity_poly.type
_entity_poly.pdbx_seq_one_letter_code
_entity_poly.pdbx_strand_id
1 'polypeptide(L)'
;MTRPTTRARQHPRRTSDHQGPAVRRTRRDPLHDPAPARRVRRRRRRPQLPQPRIVRRPDVPRSPAPHGRRPPPRDERTRTAPPSAAGRDPAMNTSPGTPNRSLRAGMKRPGRLARAAHWHAARGLAVFPLGPGSKKPAIEDWPHAATTDPDQITQWWTEAPYNIGVATGPSNLLVIDLDQPKDTSERVPEPWNGRGATCGRDVLDLLADDAGERLPRTWTVTTPSGGQHLYYRQPDAAQLGNTAGKLGWRIDTRGHGGYVVGAGSVTRGQLYRADLIRRPQRLPDWIVDALTAHPAPPEQGGSVRRGPRRFGPVYGLKALTGQLDRLLAATPGQRNDDLNASAYALGRVAATGALDPQVIRNELLSAAMQIGLGRREAERTIESGLSAGLLRPRGVR
;
A
#
# COMPACT_ATOMS: atom_id res chain seq x y z
N MET A 1 57.62 62.09 3.91
CA MET A 1 57.40 62.81 5.19
C MET A 1 56.82 61.84 6.22
N THR A 2 57.25 61.96 7.47
CA THR A 2 56.57 61.52 8.73
C THR A 2 55.63 60.30 8.72
N ARG A 3 56.17 59.16 9.17
CA ARG A 3 55.56 58.34 10.26
C ARG A 3 55.74 59.10 11.61
N PRO A 4 55.05 58.80 12.75
CA PRO A 4 54.99 57.45 13.33
C PRO A 4 53.77 57.09 14.22
N THR A 5 53.92 55.95 14.92
CA THR A 5 53.30 55.42 16.16
C THR A 5 52.55 56.41 17.09
N THR A 6 51.62 56.00 17.98
CA THR A 6 51.58 54.82 18.89
C THR A 6 50.09 54.54 19.29
N ARG A 7 49.63 53.81 20.33
CA ARG A 7 50.16 53.16 21.56
C ARG A 7 49.25 51.98 21.98
N ALA A 8 49.66 51.15 22.94
CA ALA A 8 48.84 50.09 23.56
C ALA A 8 48.81 50.19 25.11
N ARG A 9 47.76 49.62 25.73
CA ARG A 9 47.53 49.25 27.17
C ARG A 9 46.23 48.43 27.17
N GLN A 10 46.06 47.23 27.75
CA GLN A 10 46.47 46.62 29.02
C GLN A 10 45.75 47.15 30.29
N HIS A 11 44.74 46.37 30.72
CA HIS A 11 44.34 45.94 32.08
C HIS A 11 44.54 46.85 33.33
N PRO A 12 43.58 46.79 34.29
CA PRO A 12 43.67 45.80 35.38
C PRO A 12 42.38 45.01 35.70
N ARG A 13 42.41 44.20 36.78
CA ARG A 13 41.31 43.36 37.34
C ARG A 13 40.83 43.90 38.70
N ARG A 14 39.62 43.51 39.14
CA ARG A 14 39.16 43.14 40.53
C ARG A 14 37.61 43.02 40.52
N THR A 15 36.92 41.92 40.87
CA THR A 15 36.78 41.08 42.10
C THR A 15 35.83 41.63 43.18
N SER A 16 34.61 41.08 43.24
CA SER A 16 33.85 40.65 44.44
C SER A 16 32.48 40.12 43.96
N ASP A 17 32.03 38.90 44.22
CA ASP A 17 31.72 38.22 45.50
C ASP A 17 30.54 38.82 46.28
N HIS A 18 29.44 38.06 46.33
CA HIS A 18 28.50 38.01 47.45
C HIS A 18 27.88 36.61 47.56
N GLN A 19 27.78 36.07 48.78
CA GLN A 19 27.28 34.72 49.08
C GLN A 19 26.12 34.74 50.07
N GLY A 20 25.28 33.70 50.01
CA GLY A 20 24.53 33.20 51.17
C GLY A 20 23.13 33.79 51.39
N PRO A 21 22.43 33.34 52.45
CA PRO A 21 22.86 32.37 53.46
C PRO A 21 22.39 30.92 53.18
N ALA A 22 22.94 29.97 53.94
CA ALA A 22 22.53 28.55 53.91
C ALA A 22 21.73 28.15 55.16
N VAL A 23 20.92 27.09 55.05
CA VAL A 23 20.22 26.47 56.19
C VAL A 23 20.72 25.03 56.40
N ARG A 24 20.75 24.60 57.67
CA ARG A 24 21.47 23.43 58.19
C ARG A 24 21.16 22.09 57.51
N ARG A 25 22.20 21.27 57.37
CA ARG A 25 22.09 19.80 57.24
C ARG A 25 21.78 19.16 58.61
N THR A 26 21.01 18.09 58.62
CA THR A 26 21.06 17.04 59.65
C THR A 26 21.35 15.69 58.99
N ARG A 27 22.16 14.85 59.63
CA ARG A 27 22.44 13.48 59.15
C ARG A 27 21.43 12.51 59.77
N ARG A 28 21.00 11.50 59.00
CA ARG A 28 20.52 10.19 59.47
C ARG A 28 20.94 9.12 58.47
N ASP A 29 21.05 7.90 58.98
CA ASP A 29 21.77 6.79 58.36
C ASP A 29 20.91 5.99 57.34
N PRO A 30 21.53 5.28 56.39
CA PRO A 30 20.81 4.48 55.40
C PRO A 30 20.30 3.16 56.00
N LEU A 31 19.00 3.09 56.26
CA LEU A 31 18.30 1.84 56.54
C LEU A 31 17.94 1.09 55.25
N HIS A 32 17.87 -0.24 55.33
CA HIS A 32 17.46 -1.12 54.23
C HIS A 32 16.06 -0.80 53.70
N ASP A 33 15.88 -0.89 52.39
CA ASP A 33 14.57 -1.03 51.73
C ASP A 33 14.65 -2.23 50.74
N PRO A 34 13.74 -3.23 50.82
CA PRO A 34 13.91 -4.50 50.13
C PRO A 34 13.41 -4.51 48.68
N ALA A 35 13.96 -5.41 47.86
CA ALA A 35 13.60 -5.54 46.45
C ALA A 35 12.14 -5.96 46.22
N PRO A 36 11.42 -5.37 45.23
CA PRO A 36 10.01 -5.65 44.99
C PRO A 36 9.76 -7.07 44.44
N ALA A 37 8.87 -7.81 45.10
CA ALA A 37 8.59 -9.21 44.79
C ALA A 37 8.01 -9.44 43.38
N ARG A 38 8.47 -10.50 42.70
CA ARG A 38 7.99 -10.94 41.38
C ARG A 38 6.51 -11.35 41.41
N ARG A 39 5.59 -10.42 41.08
CA ARG A 39 4.18 -10.75 40.84
C ARG A 39 4.00 -11.55 39.54
N VAL A 40 3.87 -12.87 39.67
CA VAL A 40 3.60 -13.78 38.53
C VAL A 40 2.23 -13.47 37.93
N ARG A 41 2.19 -12.69 36.84
CA ARG A 41 0.96 -12.48 36.06
C ARG A 41 0.57 -13.78 35.35
N ARG A 42 -0.42 -14.50 35.89
CA ARG A 42 -1.10 -15.60 35.16
C ARG A 42 -1.51 -15.09 33.77
N ARG A 43 -1.03 -15.73 32.71
CA ARG A 43 -1.43 -15.42 31.33
C ARG A 43 -2.92 -15.73 31.14
N ARG A 44 -3.79 -14.71 31.21
CA ARG A 44 -5.14 -14.82 30.63
C ARG A 44 -4.96 -15.08 29.13
N ARG A 45 -5.63 -16.10 28.58
CA ARG A 45 -5.65 -16.34 27.13
C ARG A 45 -6.20 -15.09 26.44
N ARG A 46 -5.58 -14.66 25.32
CA ARG A 46 -6.24 -13.71 24.42
C ARG A 46 -7.54 -14.36 23.91
N PRO A 47 -8.67 -13.63 23.83
CA PRO A 47 -9.78 -14.06 23.02
C PRO A 47 -9.31 -14.31 21.58
N GLN A 48 -9.79 -15.38 20.95
CA GLN A 48 -9.70 -15.48 19.49
C GLN A 48 -10.65 -14.44 18.90
N LEU A 49 -10.14 -13.63 17.97
CA LEU A 49 -11.02 -12.82 17.12
C LEU A 49 -11.83 -13.77 16.22
N PRO A 50 -13.09 -13.45 15.88
CA PRO A 50 -13.88 -14.27 14.99
C PRO A 50 -13.22 -14.32 13.61
N GLN A 51 -13.03 -15.54 13.08
CA GLN A 51 -12.43 -15.74 11.76
C GLN A 51 -13.29 -15.07 10.67
N PRO A 52 -12.70 -14.31 9.72
CA PRO A 52 -13.46 -13.62 8.68
C PRO A 52 -14.10 -14.64 7.74
N ARG A 53 -15.43 -14.53 7.56
CA ARG A 53 -16.19 -15.46 6.73
C ARG A 53 -15.88 -15.25 5.24
N ILE A 54 -15.53 -16.32 4.55
CA ILE A 54 -15.42 -16.35 3.08
C ILE A 54 -16.81 -16.20 2.46
N VAL A 55 -16.94 -15.30 1.48
CA VAL A 55 -18.22 -15.04 0.81
C VAL A 55 -18.44 -16.08 -0.29
N ARG A 56 -19.12 -17.18 0.06
CA ARG A 56 -19.61 -18.16 -0.93
C ARG A 56 -20.67 -17.52 -1.81
N ARG A 57 -20.35 -17.32 -3.08
CA ARG A 57 -21.33 -16.98 -4.13
C ARG A 57 -21.88 -18.27 -4.76
N PRO A 58 -23.13 -18.28 -5.24
CA PRO A 58 -23.67 -19.43 -5.99
C PRO A 58 -22.88 -19.64 -7.29
N ASP A 59 -22.85 -20.89 -7.76
CA ASP A 59 -22.14 -21.28 -8.97
C ASP A 59 -22.68 -20.55 -10.21
N VAL A 60 -21.75 -20.08 -11.05
CA VAL A 60 -22.08 -19.54 -12.37
C VAL A 60 -22.34 -20.73 -13.30
N PRO A 61 -23.51 -20.81 -13.97
CA PRO A 61 -23.78 -21.88 -14.92
C PRO A 61 -22.72 -21.93 -16.02
N ARG A 62 -22.17 -23.12 -16.28
CA ARG A 62 -21.28 -23.33 -17.42
C ARG A 62 -22.11 -23.33 -18.71
N SER A 63 -21.81 -22.39 -19.61
CA SER A 63 -22.29 -22.50 -21.00
C SER A 63 -21.82 -23.83 -21.62
N PRO A 64 -22.65 -24.50 -22.44
CA PRO A 64 -22.31 -25.78 -23.03
C PRO A 64 -21.16 -25.65 -24.04
N ALA A 65 -20.31 -26.68 -24.11
CA ALA A 65 -19.27 -26.79 -25.13
C ALA A 65 -19.86 -27.33 -26.45
N PRO A 66 -19.35 -26.91 -27.63
CA PRO A 66 -19.82 -27.39 -28.92
C PRO A 66 -19.49 -28.87 -29.15
N HIS A 67 -20.32 -29.55 -29.96
CA HIS A 67 -20.24 -30.99 -30.19
C HIS A 67 -18.94 -31.43 -30.89
N GLY A 68 -18.25 -32.42 -30.29
CA GLY A 68 -17.06 -33.05 -30.89
C GLY A 68 -17.42 -34.12 -31.92
N ARG A 69 -16.63 -34.23 -32.99
CA ARG A 69 -16.69 -35.35 -33.95
C ARG A 69 -16.02 -36.60 -33.36
N ARG A 70 -16.62 -37.78 -33.56
CA ARG A 70 -16.06 -39.10 -33.19
C ARG A 70 -14.84 -39.47 -34.06
N PRO A 71 -13.78 -40.06 -33.48
CA PRO A 71 -12.89 -40.99 -34.18
C PRO A 71 -13.46 -42.44 -34.16
N PRO A 72 -13.04 -43.32 -35.08
CA PRO A 72 -13.45 -44.73 -35.14
C PRO A 72 -12.68 -45.64 -34.14
N PRO A 73 -13.17 -46.87 -33.88
CA PRO A 73 -12.54 -47.82 -32.95
C PRO A 73 -11.28 -48.52 -33.54
N ARG A 74 -10.60 -49.30 -32.69
CA ARG A 74 -9.59 -50.30 -33.07
C ARG A 74 -9.84 -51.62 -32.32
N ASP A 75 -9.49 -52.72 -32.95
CA ASP A 75 -9.94 -54.07 -32.57
C ASP A 75 -9.24 -54.69 -31.35
N GLU A 76 -9.92 -55.65 -30.73
CA GLU A 76 -9.38 -56.54 -29.72
C GLU A 76 -8.46 -57.61 -30.33
N ARG A 77 -7.34 -57.95 -29.67
CA ARG A 77 -6.77 -59.31 -29.71
C ARG A 77 -6.27 -59.72 -28.32
N THR A 78 -6.49 -60.98 -27.99
CA THR A 78 -6.21 -61.61 -26.68
C THR A 78 -4.78 -62.12 -26.57
N ARG A 79 -4.26 -62.29 -25.33
CA ARG A 79 -3.64 -63.55 -24.81
C ARG A 79 -3.00 -63.46 -23.40
N THR A 80 -3.51 -64.32 -22.50
CA THR A 80 -2.81 -65.23 -21.55
C THR A 80 -1.61 -64.80 -20.66
N ALA A 81 -1.74 -65.04 -19.35
CA ALA A 81 -0.67 -65.41 -18.40
C ALA A 81 -0.47 -66.97 -18.40
N PRO A 82 0.29 -67.69 -17.52
CA PRO A 82 1.06 -67.35 -16.29
C PRO A 82 2.53 -67.93 -16.38
N PRO A 83 3.28 -68.43 -15.34
CA PRO A 83 3.12 -68.46 -13.87
C PRO A 83 4.37 -68.06 -13.02
N SER A 84 4.35 -68.44 -11.73
CA SER A 84 5.28 -68.10 -10.64
C SER A 84 6.46 -69.08 -10.45
N ALA A 85 7.51 -68.64 -9.76
CA ALA A 85 8.53 -69.47 -9.09
C ALA A 85 9.01 -68.78 -7.78
N ALA A 86 9.57 -69.53 -6.83
CA ALA A 86 9.83 -69.08 -5.45
C ALA A 86 11.29 -69.23 -4.99
N GLY A 87 11.66 -68.55 -3.89
CA GLY A 87 12.98 -68.61 -3.24
C GLY A 87 12.99 -67.96 -1.84
N ARG A 88 14.01 -68.26 -1.04
CA ARG A 88 14.14 -67.86 0.39
C ARG A 88 15.61 -67.52 0.76
N ASP A 89 16.08 -67.33 2.00
CA ASP A 89 15.51 -67.40 3.38
C ASP A 89 16.16 -66.28 4.27
N PRO A 90 16.12 -66.24 5.63
CA PRO A 90 16.19 -64.97 6.38
C PRO A 90 17.56 -64.57 6.94
N ALA A 91 17.63 -63.33 7.45
CA ALA A 91 18.62 -62.90 8.44
C ALA A 91 18.00 -61.91 9.45
N MET A 92 18.30 -62.06 10.74
CA MET A 92 17.98 -61.07 11.78
C MET A 92 19.14 -60.10 11.98
N ASN A 93 18.86 -58.82 12.25
CA ASN A 93 19.73 -58.01 13.10
C ASN A 93 18.92 -56.92 13.84
N THR A 94 19.45 -56.40 14.94
CA THR A 94 18.71 -55.61 15.93
C THR A 94 18.91 -54.08 15.82
N SER A 95 17.89 -53.37 16.33
CA SER A 95 17.83 -51.95 16.73
C SER A 95 19.17 -51.20 16.95
N PRO A 96 19.26 -49.89 16.60
CA PRO A 96 18.34 -48.91 17.21
C PRO A 96 17.87 -47.69 16.38
N GLY A 97 16.64 -47.23 16.69
CA GLY A 97 16.46 -45.83 17.10
C GLY A 97 16.26 -44.72 16.06
N THR A 98 15.94 -45.02 14.79
CA THR A 98 15.64 -43.95 13.81
C THR A 98 14.40 -43.13 14.22
N PRO A 99 14.46 -41.78 14.30
CA PRO A 99 13.32 -40.96 14.71
C PRO A 99 12.14 -41.09 13.73
N ASN A 100 10.94 -41.13 14.32
CA ASN A 100 9.72 -41.68 13.72
C ASN A 100 9.35 -41.10 12.32
N ARG A 101 9.63 -41.87 11.27
CA ARG A 101 9.38 -41.49 9.86
C ARG A 101 7.89 -41.50 9.47
N SER A 102 6.98 -42.03 10.31
CA SER A 102 5.56 -42.20 9.94
C SER A 102 4.74 -40.91 9.90
N LEU A 103 5.15 -39.86 10.64
CA LEU A 103 4.45 -38.56 10.73
C LEU A 103 4.51 -37.70 9.44
N ARG A 104 4.98 -38.25 8.31
CA ARG A 104 4.99 -37.57 7.00
C ARG A 104 4.20 -38.31 5.91
N ALA A 105 3.42 -39.33 6.26
CA ALA A 105 2.46 -39.95 5.35
C ALA A 105 1.16 -39.12 5.23
N GLY A 106 0.65 -38.92 4.00
CA GLY A 106 -0.71 -38.43 3.75
C GLY A 106 -0.87 -36.94 3.39
N MET A 107 0.10 -36.07 3.66
CA MET A 107 -0.06 -34.64 3.36
C MET A 107 0.06 -34.34 1.84
N LYS A 108 -1.08 -34.18 1.17
CA LYS A 108 -1.16 -33.82 -0.26
C LYS A 108 -0.31 -32.59 -0.54
N ARG A 109 0.55 -32.64 -1.57
CA ARG A 109 1.41 -31.50 -1.94
C ARG A 109 0.53 -30.26 -2.22
N PRO A 110 0.77 -29.10 -1.57
CA PRO A 110 -0.07 -27.92 -1.73
C PRO A 110 -0.16 -27.48 -3.20
N GLY A 111 -1.35 -27.04 -3.62
CA GLY A 111 -1.63 -26.64 -5.00
C GLY A 111 -0.74 -25.49 -5.49
N ARG A 112 -0.62 -25.30 -6.81
CA ARG A 112 0.30 -24.30 -7.42
C ARG A 112 0.09 -22.89 -6.83
N LEU A 113 -1.16 -22.46 -6.64
CA LEU A 113 -1.50 -21.15 -6.09
C LEU A 113 -1.23 -21.06 -4.58
N ALA A 114 -1.46 -22.14 -3.82
CA ALA A 114 -1.10 -22.23 -2.41
C ALA A 114 0.42 -22.04 -2.22
N ARG A 115 1.23 -22.74 -3.03
CA ARG A 115 2.70 -22.58 -3.03
C ARG A 115 3.14 -21.16 -3.41
N ALA A 116 2.42 -20.50 -4.33
CA ALA A 116 2.68 -19.11 -4.67
C ALA A 116 2.32 -18.15 -3.53
N ALA A 117 1.19 -18.34 -2.82
CA ALA A 117 0.83 -17.55 -1.65
C ALA A 117 1.88 -17.68 -0.53
N HIS A 118 2.27 -18.91 -0.17
CA HIS A 118 3.37 -19.20 0.75
C HIS A 118 4.69 -18.53 0.33
N TRP A 119 5.01 -18.53 -0.97
CA TRP A 119 6.23 -17.92 -1.52
C TRP A 119 6.23 -16.38 -1.43
N HIS A 120 5.06 -15.72 -1.44
CA HIS A 120 4.93 -14.28 -1.13
C HIS A 120 5.08 -14.03 0.39
N ALA A 121 4.37 -14.79 1.22
CA ALA A 121 4.40 -14.65 2.68
C ALA A 121 5.81 -14.85 3.27
N ALA A 122 6.55 -15.85 2.78
CA ALA A 122 7.95 -16.10 3.13
C ALA A 122 8.93 -14.96 2.72
N ARG A 123 8.45 -13.92 2.03
CA ARG A 123 9.18 -12.70 1.67
C ARG A 123 8.65 -11.45 2.40
N GLY A 124 7.78 -11.63 3.39
CA GLY A 124 7.20 -10.56 4.19
C GLY A 124 5.97 -9.89 3.55
N LEU A 125 5.40 -10.47 2.50
CA LEU A 125 4.24 -9.91 1.82
C LEU A 125 2.94 -10.49 2.39
N ALA A 126 2.10 -9.63 2.95
CA ALA A 126 0.81 -10.01 3.50
C ALA A 126 -0.17 -10.38 2.37
N VAL A 127 -0.63 -11.63 2.37
CA VAL A 127 -1.50 -12.19 1.32
C VAL A 127 -2.90 -12.52 1.80
N PHE A 128 -3.84 -12.54 0.87
CA PHE A 128 -5.23 -12.94 1.08
C PHE A 128 -5.82 -13.57 -0.20
N PRO A 129 -6.91 -14.36 -0.11
CA PRO A 129 -7.51 -14.99 -1.29
C PRO A 129 -8.32 -14.00 -2.15
N LEU A 130 -8.00 -13.96 -3.43
CA LEU A 130 -8.85 -13.44 -4.51
C LEU A 130 -9.62 -14.62 -5.14
N GLY A 131 -10.84 -14.39 -5.62
CA GLY A 131 -11.66 -15.43 -6.24
C GLY A 131 -10.93 -16.17 -7.39
N PRO A 132 -11.14 -17.48 -7.59
CA PRO A 132 -10.46 -18.23 -8.66
C PRO A 132 -10.66 -17.58 -10.03
N GLY A 133 -9.57 -17.38 -10.78
CA GLY A 133 -9.60 -16.71 -12.09
C GLY A 133 -9.86 -15.19 -12.05
N SER A 134 -10.10 -14.61 -10.87
CA SER A 134 -10.56 -13.23 -10.67
C SER A 134 -9.46 -12.32 -10.09
N LYS A 135 -9.67 -11.01 -10.21
CA LYS A 135 -8.91 -9.98 -9.48
C LYS A 135 -9.60 -9.53 -8.17
N LYS A 136 -10.84 -9.96 -7.90
CA LYS A 136 -11.65 -9.50 -6.77
C LYS A 136 -11.42 -10.35 -5.49
N PRO A 137 -11.43 -9.75 -4.28
CA PRO A 137 -11.34 -10.50 -3.01
C PRO A 137 -12.41 -11.59 -2.85
N ALA A 138 -12.05 -12.69 -2.21
CA ALA A 138 -12.98 -13.74 -1.75
C ALA A 138 -13.42 -13.56 -0.29
N ILE A 139 -12.75 -12.66 0.44
CA ILE A 139 -13.06 -12.23 1.81
C ILE A 139 -13.39 -10.73 1.76
N GLU A 140 -14.43 -10.32 2.48
CA GLU A 140 -14.88 -8.92 2.52
C GLU A 140 -13.88 -8.02 3.24
N ASP A 141 -13.55 -8.34 4.50
CA ASP A 141 -12.55 -7.61 5.30
C ASP A 141 -11.11 -8.09 5.02
N TRP A 142 -10.76 -8.16 3.74
CA TRP A 142 -9.41 -8.50 3.30
C TRP A 142 -8.28 -7.60 3.84
N PRO A 143 -8.46 -6.29 4.16
CA PRO A 143 -7.35 -5.45 4.65
C PRO A 143 -6.82 -5.90 6.01
N HIS A 144 -7.71 -6.33 6.91
CA HIS A 144 -7.34 -6.84 8.23
C HIS A 144 -7.07 -8.35 8.22
N ALA A 145 -7.66 -9.10 7.29
CA ALA A 145 -7.40 -10.53 7.14
C ALA A 145 -6.05 -10.86 6.51
N ALA A 146 -5.49 -9.98 5.67
CA ALA A 146 -4.25 -10.24 4.93
C ALA A 146 -3.06 -10.56 5.85
N THR A 147 -2.37 -11.67 5.58
CA THR A 147 -1.46 -12.29 6.54
C THR A 147 -0.19 -12.87 5.90
N THR A 148 0.85 -13.03 6.70
CA THR A 148 2.05 -13.83 6.39
C THR A 148 2.05 -15.20 7.09
N ASP A 149 1.00 -15.51 7.86
CA ASP A 149 0.85 -16.76 8.63
C ASP A 149 0.70 -17.98 7.69
N PRO A 150 1.64 -18.95 7.71
CA PRO A 150 1.59 -20.12 6.84
C PRO A 150 0.41 -21.05 7.13
N ASP A 151 -0.11 -21.10 8.36
CA ASP A 151 -1.22 -21.99 8.72
C ASP A 151 -2.53 -21.42 8.17
N GLN A 152 -2.74 -20.10 8.32
CA GLN A 152 -3.91 -19.41 7.78
C GLN A 152 -3.94 -19.43 6.24
N ILE A 153 -2.77 -19.27 5.60
CA ILE A 153 -2.62 -19.40 4.14
C ILE A 153 -2.90 -20.84 3.69
N THR A 154 -2.42 -21.84 4.43
CA THR A 154 -2.70 -23.24 4.12
C THR A 154 -4.19 -23.52 4.22
N GLN A 155 -4.86 -23.04 5.27
CA GLN A 155 -6.30 -23.20 5.46
C GLN A 155 -7.11 -22.67 4.28
N TRP A 156 -6.97 -21.39 3.91
CA TRP A 156 -7.77 -20.79 2.82
C TRP A 156 -7.59 -21.55 1.50
N TRP A 157 -6.36 -21.92 1.16
CA TRP A 157 -6.07 -22.65 -0.07
C TRP A 157 -6.43 -24.15 -0.03
N THR A 158 -7.08 -24.64 1.05
CA THR A 158 -7.82 -25.92 1.00
C THR A 158 -9.21 -25.78 0.38
N GLU A 159 -9.87 -24.61 0.48
CA GLU A 159 -11.26 -24.45 0.05
C GLU A 159 -11.39 -24.23 -1.46
N ALA A 160 -10.46 -23.49 -2.07
CA ALA A 160 -10.47 -23.23 -3.52
C ALA A 160 -9.07 -22.91 -4.07
N PRO A 161 -8.85 -23.05 -5.39
CA PRO A 161 -7.67 -22.52 -6.08
C PRO A 161 -7.77 -20.98 -6.21
N TYR A 162 -7.72 -20.27 -5.08
CA TYR A 162 -7.77 -18.81 -5.03
C TYR A 162 -6.57 -18.17 -5.74
N ASN A 163 -6.78 -17.03 -6.38
CA ASN A 163 -5.71 -16.14 -6.80
C ASN A 163 -5.12 -15.42 -5.58
N ILE A 164 -3.89 -14.93 -5.69
CA ILE A 164 -3.17 -14.29 -4.59
C ILE A 164 -3.41 -12.78 -4.67
N GLY A 165 -4.01 -12.21 -3.63
CA GLY A 165 -3.98 -10.76 -3.37
C GLY A 165 -2.81 -10.46 -2.44
N VAL A 166 -2.04 -9.40 -2.73
CA VAL A 166 -0.99 -8.87 -1.85
C VAL A 166 -1.47 -7.52 -1.33
N ALA A 167 -1.73 -7.43 -0.03
CA ALA A 167 -2.19 -6.18 0.59
C ALA A 167 -0.99 -5.23 0.77
N THR A 168 -1.01 -4.09 0.07
CA THR A 168 0.18 -3.23 -0.06
C THR A 168 0.48 -2.46 1.22
N GLY A 169 -0.56 -1.96 1.92
CA GLY A 169 -0.42 -1.34 3.24
C GLY A 169 0.22 -2.25 4.29
N PRO A 170 -0.38 -3.42 4.63
CA PRO A 170 0.19 -4.38 5.59
C PRO A 170 1.57 -4.95 5.21
N SER A 171 1.96 -4.88 3.93
CA SER A 171 3.29 -5.28 3.45
C SER A 171 4.34 -4.14 3.49
N ASN A 172 3.96 -2.93 3.96
CA ASN A 172 4.73 -1.69 3.84
C ASN A 172 5.22 -1.38 2.41
N LEU A 173 4.32 -1.53 1.43
CA LEU A 173 4.61 -1.34 0.00
C LEU A 173 3.88 -0.15 -0.60
N LEU A 174 4.53 0.50 -1.56
CA LEU A 174 3.86 1.13 -2.70
C LEU A 174 4.27 0.38 -3.97
N VAL A 175 3.28 -0.09 -4.72
CA VAL A 175 3.49 -0.72 -6.03
C VAL A 175 3.11 0.29 -7.10
N ILE A 176 4.02 0.55 -8.03
CA ILE A 176 3.73 1.30 -9.25
C ILE A 176 3.16 0.30 -10.26
N ASP A 177 1.99 0.61 -10.81
CA ASP A 177 1.17 -0.26 -11.65
C ASP A 177 1.18 0.34 -13.07
N LEU A 178 2.05 -0.22 -13.92
CA LEU A 178 2.38 0.30 -15.26
C LEU A 178 1.58 -0.44 -16.32
N ASP A 179 0.55 0.20 -16.85
CA ASP A 179 -0.37 -0.46 -17.77
C ASP A 179 0.02 -0.29 -19.25
N GLN A 180 -0.41 -1.24 -20.07
CA GLN A 180 -0.43 -1.10 -21.53
C GLN A 180 -1.67 -0.29 -21.96
N PRO A 181 -1.71 0.27 -23.18
CA PRO A 181 -2.95 0.76 -23.80
C PRO A 181 -4.09 -0.27 -23.67
N LYS A 182 -5.35 0.19 -23.60
CA LYS A 182 -6.52 -0.70 -23.54
C LYS A 182 -6.63 -1.59 -24.78
N ASP A 183 -6.29 -1.01 -25.92
CA ASP A 183 -6.35 -1.55 -27.27
C ASP A 183 -5.50 -0.66 -28.20
N THR A 184 -5.39 -1.02 -29.48
CA THR A 184 -4.55 -0.32 -30.47
C THR A 184 -5.14 1.00 -30.98
N SER A 185 -6.32 1.42 -30.52
CA SER A 185 -6.95 2.70 -30.89
C SER A 185 -6.79 3.79 -29.81
N GLU A 186 -6.30 3.45 -28.62
CA GLU A 186 -6.05 4.43 -27.56
C GLU A 186 -4.88 5.36 -27.94
N ARG A 187 -5.21 6.58 -28.39
CA ARG A 187 -4.21 7.63 -28.64
C ARG A 187 -3.47 7.97 -27.36
N VAL A 188 -2.14 7.85 -27.39
CA VAL A 188 -1.25 8.37 -26.36
C VAL A 188 -1.48 9.89 -26.22
N PRO A 189 -1.69 10.44 -25.01
CA PRO A 189 -1.87 11.88 -24.81
C PRO A 189 -0.52 12.63 -24.85
N GLU A 190 -0.56 13.91 -25.20
CA GLU A 190 0.61 14.79 -25.00
C GLU A 190 0.85 15.05 -23.50
N PRO A 191 2.09 15.30 -23.04
CA PRO A 191 3.34 15.37 -23.83
C PRO A 191 3.97 14.00 -24.16
N TRP A 192 3.38 12.90 -23.70
CA TRP A 192 3.97 11.56 -23.78
C TRP A 192 4.10 11.05 -25.22
N ASN A 193 3.11 11.34 -26.06
CA ASN A 193 3.11 11.00 -27.48
C ASN A 193 4.25 11.71 -28.25
N GLY A 194 4.39 13.03 -28.10
CA GLY A 194 5.52 13.79 -28.66
C GLY A 194 6.90 13.40 -28.12
N ARG A 195 6.97 12.65 -27.00
CA ARG A 195 8.18 12.05 -26.43
C ARG A 195 8.37 10.56 -26.79
N GLY A 196 7.52 10.00 -27.65
CA GLY A 196 7.64 8.62 -28.14
C GLY A 196 7.21 7.52 -27.16
N ALA A 197 6.49 7.86 -26.08
CA ALA A 197 5.98 6.85 -25.15
C ALA A 197 4.87 6.00 -25.79
N THR A 198 4.87 4.70 -25.55
CA THR A 198 3.87 3.74 -26.04
C THR A 198 3.04 3.10 -24.93
N CYS A 199 3.60 3.01 -23.72
CA CYS A 199 2.97 2.45 -22.54
C CYS A 199 3.38 3.17 -21.25
N GLY A 200 2.77 2.82 -20.11
CA GLY A 200 3.10 3.43 -18.82
C GLY A 200 4.54 3.23 -18.37
N ARG A 201 5.22 2.18 -18.87
CA ARG A 201 6.63 1.96 -18.57
C ARG A 201 7.54 2.99 -19.24
N ASP A 202 7.26 3.35 -20.49
CA ASP A 202 8.02 4.37 -21.21
C ASP A 202 7.82 5.74 -20.55
N VAL A 203 6.59 6.04 -20.10
CA VAL A 203 6.29 7.24 -19.29
C VAL A 203 7.11 7.26 -17.98
N LEU A 204 7.25 6.12 -17.28
CA LEU A 204 8.04 6.08 -16.04
C LEU A 204 9.54 6.22 -16.29
N ASP A 205 10.06 5.65 -17.38
CA ASP A 205 11.47 5.81 -17.77
C ASP A 205 11.75 7.27 -18.18
N LEU A 206 10.87 7.91 -18.97
CA LEU A 206 10.95 9.34 -19.31
C LEU A 206 10.89 10.26 -18.09
N LEU A 207 10.06 9.94 -17.08
CA LEU A 207 9.99 10.67 -15.81
C LEU A 207 11.26 10.52 -14.97
N ALA A 208 11.95 9.38 -15.06
CA ALA A 208 13.23 9.18 -14.40
C ALA A 208 14.32 10.02 -15.07
N ASP A 209 14.34 10.05 -16.41
CA ASP A 209 15.25 10.91 -17.17
C ASP A 209 15.00 12.41 -16.89
N ASP A 210 13.73 12.85 -16.78
CA ASP A 210 13.36 14.23 -16.38
C ASP A 210 13.88 14.58 -14.97
N ALA A 211 13.90 13.61 -14.05
CA ALA A 211 14.45 13.76 -12.71
C ALA A 211 15.99 13.64 -12.65
N GLY A 212 16.67 13.35 -13.76
CA GLY A 212 18.11 13.08 -13.81
C GLY A 212 18.52 11.79 -13.10
N GLU A 213 17.58 10.87 -12.90
CA GLU A 213 17.65 9.77 -11.95
C GLU A 213 17.49 8.39 -12.60
N ARG A 214 17.84 7.32 -11.88
CA ARG A 214 17.70 5.94 -12.38
C ARG A 214 16.82 5.08 -11.49
N LEU A 215 15.74 4.55 -12.06
CA LEU A 215 14.86 3.60 -11.39
C LEU A 215 15.65 2.41 -10.83
N PRO A 216 15.70 2.23 -9.50
CA PRO A 216 16.43 1.10 -8.92
C PRO A 216 15.65 -0.17 -9.25
N ARG A 217 16.29 -1.09 -9.97
CA ARG A 217 15.75 -2.43 -10.26
C ARG A 217 15.14 -3.01 -8.99
N THR A 218 13.86 -3.35 -9.01
CA THR A 218 13.13 -3.82 -7.82
C THR A 218 12.43 -5.17 -8.09
N TRP A 219 11.52 -5.62 -7.24
CA TRP A 219 10.69 -6.78 -7.56
C TRP A 219 9.68 -6.37 -8.65
N THR A 220 9.70 -7.09 -9.77
CA THR A 220 8.81 -6.86 -10.93
C THR A 220 7.90 -8.06 -11.16
N VAL A 221 6.59 -7.81 -11.32
CA VAL A 221 5.63 -8.81 -11.80
C VAL A 221 4.99 -8.31 -13.08
N THR A 222 5.17 -9.05 -14.17
CA THR A 222 4.51 -8.75 -15.45
C THR A 222 3.06 -9.24 -15.39
N THR A 223 2.14 -8.39 -15.86
CA THR A 223 0.70 -8.62 -15.79
C THR A 223 0.19 -9.36 -17.04
N PRO A 224 -0.99 -10.01 -16.97
CA PRO A 224 -1.66 -10.62 -18.11
C PRO A 224 -1.96 -9.70 -19.32
N SER A 225 -1.91 -8.37 -19.15
CA SER A 225 -2.05 -7.39 -20.24
C SER A 225 -0.71 -6.97 -20.85
N GLY A 226 0.43 -7.47 -20.37
CA GLY A 226 1.77 -7.01 -20.76
C GLY A 226 2.27 -5.78 -20.00
N GLY A 227 1.53 -5.33 -18.98
CA GLY A 227 1.95 -4.28 -18.05
C GLY A 227 2.91 -4.81 -16.97
N GLN A 228 3.36 -3.94 -16.06
CA GLN A 228 4.31 -4.28 -14.99
C GLN A 228 3.90 -3.69 -13.64
N HIS A 229 3.78 -4.53 -12.61
CA HIS A 229 3.80 -4.10 -11.22
C HIS A 229 5.26 -3.97 -10.74
N LEU A 230 5.71 -2.77 -10.35
CA LEU A 230 7.02 -2.52 -9.73
C LEU A 230 6.85 -2.26 -8.23
N TYR A 231 7.37 -3.16 -7.39
CA TYR A 231 7.13 -3.17 -5.94
C TYR A 231 8.24 -2.41 -5.21
N TYR A 232 7.89 -1.36 -4.46
CA TYR A 232 8.80 -0.59 -3.61
C TYR A 232 8.33 -0.60 -2.16
N ARG A 233 9.25 -0.45 -1.20
CA ARG A 233 8.93 -0.15 0.20
C ARG A 233 8.61 1.33 0.33
N GLN A 234 7.59 1.67 1.11
CA GLN A 234 7.28 3.07 1.39
C GLN A 234 8.41 3.74 2.21
N PRO A 235 8.61 5.06 2.11
CA PRO A 235 9.44 5.80 3.05
C PRO A 235 8.81 5.74 4.45
N ASP A 236 9.63 5.57 5.49
CA ASP A 236 9.14 5.31 6.85
C ASP A 236 8.37 6.50 7.47
N ALA A 237 8.43 7.67 6.85
CA ALA A 237 7.78 8.91 7.27
C ALA A 237 6.46 9.24 6.53
N ALA A 238 6.06 8.51 5.49
CA ALA A 238 4.85 8.83 4.72
C ALA A 238 4.08 7.58 4.28
N GLN A 239 2.81 7.51 4.68
CA GLN A 239 1.86 6.48 4.23
C GLN A 239 1.22 6.88 2.90
N LEU A 240 1.89 6.57 1.79
CA LEU A 240 1.41 6.84 0.45
C LEU A 240 0.23 5.90 0.11
N GLY A 241 -0.87 6.49 -0.37
CA GLY A 241 -2.11 5.79 -0.71
C GLY A 241 -2.13 5.19 -2.12
N ASN A 242 -3.32 5.05 -2.69
CA ASN A 242 -3.51 4.70 -4.09
C ASN A 242 -3.66 5.98 -4.95
N THR A 243 -3.21 5.95 -6.20
CA THR A 243 -3.44 7.03 -7.17
C THR A 243 -3.75 6.46 -8.55
N ALA A 244 -4.68 7.08 -9.29
CA ALA A 244 -4.84 6.83 -10.71
C ALA A 244 -4.09 7.89 -11.52
N GLY A 245 -3.23 7.49 -12.47
CA GLY A 245 -2.54 8.40 -13.41
C GLY A 245 -1.70 9.56 -12.85
N LYS A 246 -1.49 9.69 -11.53
CA LYS A 246 -0.92 10.91 -10.91
C LYS A 246 0.52 11.22 -11.35
N LEU A 247 1.32 10.18 -11.59
CA LEU A 247 2.71 10.35 -12.07
C LEU A 247 2.74 10.65 -13.58
N GLY A 248 1.85 10.01 -14.34
CA GLY A 248 1.75 10.17 -15.79
C GLY A 248 0.70 9.22 -16.37
N TRP A 249 0.47 9.34 -17.69
CA TRP A 249 -0.45 8.43 -18.39
C TRP A 249 0.00 6.98 -18.22
N ARG A 250 -0.95 6.08 -17.94
CA ARG A 250 -0.74 4.64 -17.69
C ARG A 250 0.11 4.29 -16.45
N ILE A 251 0.29 5.22 -15.52
CA ILE A 251 0.97 4.98 -14.24
C ILE A 251 -0.02 5.15 -13.07
N ASP A 252 -0.51 4.02 -12.56
CA ASP A 252 -1.25 3.94 -11.30
C ASP A 252 -0.29 3.65 -10.12
N THR A 253 -0.74 3.89 -8.89
CA THR A 253 -0.06 3.40 -7.68
C THR A 253 -1.01 2.70 -6.73
N ARG A 254 -0.48 1.68 -6.03
CA ARG A 254 -1.19 0.86 -5.05
C ARG A 254 -0.40 0.88 -3.73
N GLY A 255 -0.90 1.63 -2.76
CA GLY A 255 -0.23 1.91 -1.49
C GLY A 255 -1.07 1.49 -0.28
N HIS A 256 -1.16 2.33 0.74
CA HIS A 256 -1.99 2.06 1.90
C HIS A 256 -3.48 2.02 1.53
N GLY A 257 -4.21 1.04 2.05
CA GLY A 257 -5.59 0.73 1.63
C GLY A 257 -5.71 0.07 0.24
N GLY A 258 -4.59 -0.19 -0.46
CA GLY A 258 -4.56 -0.91 -1.73
C GLY A 258 -4.24 -2.40 -1.61
N TYR A 259 -4.32 -3.07 -2.76
CA TYR A 259 -3.73 -4.38 -3.01
C TYR A 259 -3.33 -4.51 -4.48
N VAL A 260 -2.49 -5.51 -4.77
CA VAL A 260 -2.21 -5.97 -6.13
C VAL A 260 -2.44 -7.46 -6.26
N VAL A 261 -2.63 -7.94 -7.50
CA VAL A 261 -2.61 -9.38 -7.78
C VAL A 261 -1.16 -9.87 -7.75
N GLY A 262 -0.89 -10.83 -6.85
CA GLY A 262 0.43 -11.45 -6.68
C GLY A 262 0.77 -12.43 -7.80
N ALA A 263 2.06 -12.69 -7.98
CA ALA A 263 2.56 -13.62 -9.00
C ALA A 263 2.05 -15.05 -8.80
N GLY A 264 2.02 -15.85 -9.86
CA GLY A 264 1.43 -17.19 -9.85
C GLY A 264 -0.08 -17.19 -10.09
N SER A 265 -0.80 -16.12 -9.75
CA SER A 265 -2.22 -15.92 -10.05
C SER A 265 -2.52 -15.96 -11.55
N VAL A 266 -3.71 -16.43 -11.92
CA VAL A 266 -4.14 -16.56 -13.32
C VAL A 266 -5.48 -15.84 -13.53
N THR A 267 -5.59 -15.01 -14.56
CA THR A 267 -6.86 -14.34 -14.94
C THR A 267 -7.04 -14.40 -16.45
N ARG A 268 -8.25 -14.73 -16.92
CA ARG A 268 -8.53 -14.98 -18.37
C ARG A 268 -7.55 -15.99 -19.00
N GLY A 269 -7.16 -17.03 -18.25
CA GLY A 269 -6.17 -18.04 -18.67
C GLY A 269 -4.70 -17.59 -18.61
N GLN A 270 -4.43 -16.29 -18.48
CA GLN A 270 -3.09 -15.71 -18.54
C GLN A 270 -2.49 -15.45 -17.14
N LEU A 271 -1.16 -15.57 -17.03
CA LEU A 271 -0.41 -15.67 -15.78
C LEU A 271 0.20 -14.31 -15.34
N TYR A 272 0.00 -13.94 -14.08
CA TYR A 272 0.86 -12.96 -13.40
C TYR A 272 2.24 -13.57 -13.13
N ARG A 273 3.29 -13.08 -13.80
CA ARG A 273 4.63 -13.71 -13.84
C ARG A 273 5.65 -12.86 -13.09
N ALA A 274 6.41 -13.47 -12.17
CA ALA A 274 7.47 -12.77 -11.43
C ALA A 274 8.75 -12.74 -12.28
N ASP A 275 9.00 -11.62 -12.95
CA ASP A 275 10.08 -11.47 -13.93
C ASP A 275 11.39 -11.00 -13.27
N LEU A 276 11.30 -10.33 -12.12
CA LEU A 276 12.46 -10.02 -11.30
C LEU A 276 12.15 -10.26 -9.82
N ILE A 277 12.79 -11.28 -9.25
CA ILE A 277 12.57 -11.74 -7.86
C ILE A 277 13.73 -11.23 -6.99
N ARG A 278 13.45 -10.23 -6.14
CA ARG A 278 14.38 -9.63 -5.17
C ARG A 278 13.61 -8.98 -4.03
N ARG A 279 14.27 -8.51 -2.98
CA ARG A 279 13.59 -7.68 -1.97
C ARG A 279 13.13 -6.36 -2.62
N PRO A 280 11.91 -5.86 -2.38
CA PRO A 280 11.50 -4.53 -2.80
C PRO A 280 12.50 -3.47 -2.31
N GLN A 281 12.92 -2.57 -3.19
CA GLN A 281 13.84 -1.46 -2.86
C GLN A 281 13.08 -0.34 -2.14
N ARG A 282 13.76 0.68 -1.59
CA ARG A 282 13.06 1.91 -1.19
C ARG A 282 12.46 2.56 -2.46
N LEU A 283 11.30 3.19 -2.32
CA LEU A 283 10.75 4.06 -3.34
C LEU A 283 11.72 5.26 -3.54
N PRO A 284 12.09 5.63 -4.78
CA PRO A 284 12.91 6.82 -5.04
C PRO A 284 12.26 8.10 -4.52
N ASP A 285 13.06 8.99 -3.94
CA ASP A 285 12.53 10.20 -3.29
C ASP A 285 11.84 11.15 -4.28
N TRP A 286 12.30 11.25 -5.54
CA TRP A 286 11.59 12.01 -6.58
C TRP A 286 10.18 11.49 -6.88
N ILE A 287 9.92 10.19 -6.67
CA ILE A 287 8.57 9.61 -6.78
C ILE A 287 7.75 9.90 -5.51
N VAL A 288 8.37 9.95 -4.34
CA VAL A 288 7.72 10.43 -3.10
C VAL A 288 7.30 11.89 -3.27
N ASP A 289 8.19 12.74 -3.79
CA ASP A 289 7.92 14.15 -4.05
C ASP A 289 6.82 14.33 -5.10
N ALA A 290 6.86 13.61 -6.23
CA ALA A 290 5.79 13.67 -7.23
C ALA A 290 4.43 13.15 -6.70
N LEU A 291 4.42 12.13 -5.83
CA LEU A 291 3.20 11.61 -5.21
C LEU A 291 2.67 12.47 -4.05
N THR A 292 3.52 13.25 -3.37
CA THR A 292 3.11 14.16 -2.28
C THR A 292 2.94 15.61 -2.74
N ALA A 293 3.46 15.98 -3.91
CA ALA A 293 3.17 17.24 -4.56
C ALA A 293 1.66 17.36 -4.81
N HIS A 294 1.09 18.46 -4.34
CA HIS A 294 -0.14 18.99 -4.92
C HIS A 294 0.25 19.92 -6.06
N PRO A 295 -0.46 19.95 -7.20
CA PRO A 295 -0.19 20.92 -8.24
C PRO A 295 -0.22 22.33 -7.65
N ALA A 296 0.79 23.14 -7.99
CA ALA A 296 0.76 24.55 -7.67
C ALA A 296 -0.53 25.15 -8.28
N PRO A 297 -1.25 26.03 -7.56
CA PRO A 297 -2.25 26.87 -8.21
C PRO A 297 -1.56 27.61 -9.37
N PRO A 298 -2.21 27.74 -10.55
CA PRO A 298 -1.58 28.41 -11.69
C PRO A 298 -1.13 29.81 -11.25
N GLU A 299 0.15 30.12 -11.49
CA GLU A 299 0.78 31.33 -10.96
C GLU A 299 0.18 32.58 -11.61
N GLN A 300 -0.85 33.13 -10.98
CA GLN A 300 -1.33 34.46 -11.28
C GLN A 300 -0.39 35.45 -10.61
N GLY A 301 0.44 36.09 -11.44
CA GLY A 301 1.73 36.65 -11.03
C GLY A 301 1.70 37.67 -9.89
N GLY A 302 2.79 37.63 -9.11
CA GLY A 302 3.34 38.73 -8.31
C GLY A 302 2.42 39.39 -7.28
N SER A 303 2.57 39.03 -6.01
CA SER A 303 2.25 39.96 -4.91
C SER A 303 3.28 39.90 -3.78
N VAL A 304 3.52 41.06 -3.16
CA VAL A 304 4.57 41.26 -2.14
C VAL A 304 4.12 40.68 -0.80
N ARG A 305 5.07 40.05 -0.07
CA ARG A 305 4.84 39.52 1.29
C ARG A 305 4.25 40.60 2.21
N ARG A 306 3.04 40.38 2.71
CA ARG A 306 2.46 41.03 3.90
C ARG A 306 1.91 39.99 4.86
N GLY A 307 1.80 40.35 6.14
CA GLY A 307 1.49 39.43 7.24
C GLY A 307 0.07 38.84 7.21
N PRO A 308 -0.23 37.88 8.11
CA PRO A 308 -1.45 37.08 8.08
C PRO A 308 -2.71 37.92 8.36
N ARG A 309 -3.45 38.25 7.29
CA ARG A 309 -4.84 38.70 7.39
C ARG A 309 -5.72 37.51 7.81
N ARG A 310 -6.54 37.68 8.85
CA ARG A 310 -7.70 36.81 9.11
C ARG A 310 -8.82 37.18 8.14
N PHE A 311 -9.47 36.20 7.54
CA PHE A 311 -10.54 36.42 6.55
C PHE A 311 -11.92 36.18 7.20
N GLY A 312 -12.92 36.99 6.83
CA GLY A 312 -14.25 36.97 7.46
C GLY A 312 -15.17 35.85 6.95
N PRO A 313 -16.25 35.50 7.69
CA PRO A 313 -17.12 34.35 7.38
C PRO A 313 -17.74 34.37 5.97
N VAL A 314 -18.07 35.55 5.44
CA VAL A 314 -18.64 35.72 4.08
C VAL A 314 -17.71 35.18 2.99
N TYR A 315 -16.38 35.30 3.17
CA TYR A 315 -15.40 34.70 2.26
C TYR A 315 -15.40 33.17 2.35
N GLY A 316 -15.48 32.63 3.57
CA GLY A 316 -15.56 31.19 3.82
C GLY A 316 -16.81 30.55 3.18
N LEU A 317 -17.98 31.16 3.42
CA LEU A 317 -19.25 30.69 2.86
C LEU A 317 -19.27 30.74 1.32
N LYS A 318 -18.80 31.84 0.70
CA LYS A 318 -18.73 31.92 -0.77
C LYS A 318 -17.77 30.88 -1.36
N ALA A 319 -16.67 30.56 -0.67
CA ALA A 319 -15.76 29.50 -1.09
C ALA A 319 -16.38 28.10 -0.93
N LEU A 320 -17.17 27.87 0.13
CA LEU A 320 -17.90 26.63 0.38
C LEU A 320 -18.91 26.33 -0.72
N THR A 321 -19.85 27.25 -0.98
CA THR A 321 -20.87 27.11 -2.04
C THR A 321 -20.22 26.77 -3.38
N GLY A 322 -19.24 27.58 -3.82
CA GLY A 322 -18.56 27.37 -5.10
C GLY A 322 -17.68 26.12 -5.21
N GLN A 323 -17.53 25.30 -4.15
CA GLN A 323 -16.98 23.93 -4.24
C GLN A 323 -18.08 22.86 -4.15
N LEU A 324 -19.16 23.10 -3.41
CA LEU A 324 -20.34 22.24 -3.43
C LEU A 324 -20.99 22.21 -4.82
N ASP A 325 -21.15 23.37 -5.48
CA ASP A 325 -21.68 23.48 -6.85
C ASP A 325 -20.88 22.62 -7.85
N ARG A 326 -19.53 22.69 -7.76
CA ARG A 326 -18.61 21.88 -8.57
C ARG A 326 -18.78 20.39 -8.27
N LEU A 327 -18.82 20.02 -6.99
CA LEU A 327 -18.90 18.63 -6.55
C LEU A 327 -20.22 17.99 -6.97
N LEU A 328 -21.34 18.71 -6.88
CA LEU A 328 -22.65 18.26 -7.32
C LEU A 328 -22.73 18.07 -8.84
N ALA A 329 -21.95 18.84 -9.62
CA ALA A 329 -21.81 18.69 -11.06
C ALA A 329 -20.85 17.54 -11.50
N ALA A 330 -20.21 16.83 -10.57
CA ALA A 330 -19.14 15.87 -10.90
C ALA A 330 -19.64 14.61 -11.65
N THR A 331 -18.97 14.30 -12.77
CA THR A 331 -19.35 13.20 -13.66
C THR A 331 -19.01 11.82 -13.06
N PRO A 332 -19.78 10.75 -13.37
CA PRO A 332 -19.47 9.40 -12.90
C PRO A 332 -18.05 8.97 -13.29
N GLY A 333 -17.20 8.73 -12.28
CA GLY A 333 -15.78 8.43 -12.44
C GLY A 333 -14.83 9.49 -11.90
N GLN A 334 -15.21 10.78 -11.94
CA GLN A 334 -14.38 11.88 -11.42
C GLN A 334 -14.71 12.27 -9.96
N ARG A 335 -15.91 11.92 -9.50
CA ARG A 335 -16.52 12.30 -8.21
C ARG A 335 -15.61 12.26 -6.98
N ASN A 336 -14.79 11.21 -6.82
CA ASN A 336 -13.90 11.10 -5.66
C ASN A 336 -12.70 12.07 -5.74
N ASP A 337 -12.21 12.35 -6.94
CA ASP A 337 -11.09 13.26 -7.16
C ASP A 337 -11.56 14.72 -7.04
N ASP A 338 -12.76 15.02 -7.56
CA ASP A 338 -13.46 16.29 -7.32
C ASP A 338 -13.75 16.52 -5.82
N LEU A 339 -14.12 15.47 -5.09
CA LEU A 339 -14.29 15.51 -3.64
C LEU A 339 -12.96 15.82 -2.92
N ASN A 340 -11.87 15.16 -3.31
CA ASN A 340 -10.55 15.41 -2.71
C ASN A 340 -10.05 16.83 -3.00
N ALA A 341 -10.21 17.29 -4.25
CA ALA A 341 -9.87 18.64 -4.66
C ALA A 341 -10.68 19.70 -3.90
N SER A 342 -11.98 19.46 -3.69
CA SER A 342 -12.86 20.33 -2.92
C SER A 342 -12.50 20.35 -1.44
N ALA A 343 -12.21 19.20 -0.83
CA ALA A 343 -11.76 19.11 0.55
C ALA A 343 -10.42 19.84 0.77
N TYR A 344 -9.45 19.65 -0.14
CA TYR A 344 -8.19 20.40 -0.12
C TYR A 344 -8.41 21.90 -0.29
N ALA A 345 -9.20 22.31 -1.28
CA ALA A 345 -9.52 23.71 -1.54
C ALA A 345 -10.12 24.41 -0.30
N LEU A 346 -11.02 23.75 0.41
CA LEU A 346 -11.67 24.29 1.61
C LEU A 346 -10.81 24.19 2.87
N GLY A 347 -9.96 23.17 3.02
CA GLY A 347 -8.97 23.12 4.10
C GLY A 347 -8.02 24.32 4.08
N ARG A 348 -7.62 24.76 2.87
CA ARG A 348 -6.82 25.98 2.69
C ARG A 348 -7.56 27.27 3.04
N VAL A 349 -8.89 27.26 3.08
CA VAL A 349 -9.75 28.38 3.53
C VAL A 349 -9.95 28.33 5.05
N ALA A 350 -10.18 27.15 5.62
CA ALA A 350 -10.23 26.97 7.07
C ALA A 350 -8.92 27.41 7.76
N ALA A 351 -7.78 27.16 7.12
CA ALA A 351 -6.46 27.63 7.58
C ALA A 351 -6.32 29.17 7.70
N THR A 352 -7.23 29.96 7.13
CA THR A 352 -7.25 31.43 7.29
C THR A 352 -8.21 31.91 8.39
N GLY A 353 -8.89 30.99 9.07
CA GLY A 353 -9.91 31.25 10.08
C GLY A 353 -11.30 31.58 9.52
N ALA A 354 -11.49 31.53 8.20
CA ALA A 354 -12.74 31.97 7.55
C ALA A 354 -13.88 30.94 7.58
N LEU A 355 -13.60 29.67 7.88
CA LEU A 355 -14.57 28.58 7.84
C LEU A 355 -14.16 27.43 8.79
N ASP A 356 -15.13 26.80 9.45
CA ASP A 356 -14.90 25.67 10.36
C ASP A 356 -14.63 24.36 9.59
N PRO A 357 -13.54 23.63 9.88
CA PRO A 357 -13.31 22.27 9.40
C PRO A 357 -14.49 21.30 9.55
N GLN A 358 -15.31 21.40 10.60
CA GLN A 358 -16.48 20.53 10.81
C GLN A 358 -17.64 20.87 9.86
N VAL A 359 -17.87 22.15 9.58
CA VAL A 359 -18.85 22.56 8.57
C VAL A 359 -18.44 22.01 7.20
N ILE A 360 -17.16 22.15 6.83
CA ILE A 360 -16.63 21.60 5.57
C ILE A 360 -16.83 20.08 5.49
N ARG A 361 -16.57 19.34 6.58
CA ARG A 361 -16.76 17.88 6.62
C ARG A 361 -18.21 17.48 6.38
N ASN A 362 -19.15 18.14 7.05
CA ASN A 362 -20.57 17.82 6.97
C ASN A 362 -21.15 18.10 5.57
N GLU A 363 -20.86 19.29 5.02
CA GLU A 363 -21.39 19.70 3.72
C GLU A 363 -20.79 18.88 2.56
N LEU A 364 -19.47 18.66 2.55
CA LEU A 364 -18.85 17.81 1.53
C LEU A 364 -19.32 16.36 1.62
N LEU A 365 -19.59 15.84 2.83
CA LEU A 365 -20.12 14.49 2.98
C LEU A 365 -21.56 14.38 2.49
N SER A 366 -22.39 15.40 2.75
CA SER A 366 -23.76 15.50 2.21
C SER A 366 -23.74 15.50 0.67
N ALA A 367 -22.96 16.39 0.05
CA ALA A 367 -22.84 16.46 -1.40
C ALA A 367 -22.25 15.18 -2.01
N ALA A 368 -21.22 14.58 -1.38
CA ALA A 368 -20.65 13.31 -1.80
C ALA A 368 -21.67 12.17 -1.80
N MET A 369 -22.54 12.10 -0.78
CA MET A 369 -23.62 11.11 -0.72
C MET A 369 -24.71 11.36 -1.78
N GLN A 370 -25.05 12.62 -2.07
CA GLN A 370 -25.99 12.97 -3.14
C GLN A 370 -25.49 12.53 -4.53
N ILE A 371 -24.19 12.67 -4.82
CA ILE A 371 -23.58 12.16 -6.05
C ILE A 371 -23.23 10.65 -5.99
N GLY A 372 -23.71 9.93 -4.97
CA GLY A 372 -23.62 8.46 -4.89
C GLY A 372 -22.25 7.89 -4.50
N LEU A 373 -21.38 8.67 -3.84
CA LEU A 373 -20.16 8.13 -3.23
C LEU A 373 -20.49 7.40 -1.92
N GLY A 374 -19.77 6.30 -1.65
CA GLY A 374 -19.93 5.53 -0.42
C GLY A 374 -19.47 6.33 0.79
N ARG A 375 -20.33 6.48 1.81
CA ARG A 375 -20.07 7.32 3.01
C ARG A 375 -18.68 7.12 3.62
N ARG A 376 -18.28 5.88 3.92
CA ARG A 376 -16.97 5.53 4.50
C ARG A 376 -15.77 5.79 3.60
N GLU A 377 -15.99 6.04 2.32
CA GLU A 377 -14.95 6.42 1.35
C GLU A 377 -14.86 7.95 1.27
N ALA A 378 -16.00 8.62 1.11
CA ALA A 378 -16.10 10.06 1.17
C ALA A 378 -15.50 10.63 2.47
N GLU A 379 -15.82 10.06 3.64
CA GLU A 379 -15.25 10.46 4.95
C GLU A 379 -13.71 10.44 4.96
N ARG A 380 -13.08 9.42 4.36
CA ARG A 380 -11.61 9.31 4.25
C ARG A 380 -11.02 10.27 3.22
N THR A 381 -11.68 10.43 2.07
CA THR A 381 -11.25 11.36 1.01
C THR A 381 -11.32 12.82 1.47
N ILE A 382 -12.35 13.16 2.24
CA ILE A 382 -12.52 14.47 2.89
C ILE A 382 -11.44 14.70 3.94
N GLU A 383 -11.23 13.75 4.86
CA GLU A 383 -10.18 13.86 5.90
C GLU A 383 -8.80 14.14 5.29
N SER A 384 -8.41 13.32 4.31
CA SER A 384 -7.12 13.43 3.62
C SER A 384 -6.94 14.79 2.94
N GLY A 385 -7.91 15.21 2.12
CA GLY A 385 -7.85 16.49 1.42
C GLY A 385 -7.86 17.68 2.38
N LEU A 386 -8.77 17.68 3.36
CA LEU A 386 -8.93 18.76 4.33
C LEU A 386 -7.67 18.95 5.18
N SER A 387 -7.10 17.87 5.71
CA SER A 387 -5.88 17.90 6.50
C SER A 387 -4.68 18.40 5.68
N ALA A 388 -4.53 17.97 4.42
CA ALA A 388 -3.50 18.51 3.52
C ALA A 388 -3.71 20.00 3.20
N GLY A 389 -4.96 20.44 3.09
CA GLY A 389 -5.31 21.85 2.85
C GLY A 389 -5.02 22.75 4.05
N LEU A 390 -5.29 22.27 5.27
CA LEU A 390 -5.06 23.00 6.51
C LEU A 390 -3.57 23.38 6.70
N LEU A 391 -2.65 22.55 6.20
CA LEU A 391 -1.20 22.79 6.25
C LEU A 391 -0.70 23.84 5.24
N ARG A 392 -1.54 24.33 4.32
CA ARG A 392 -1.14 25.24 3.22
C ARG A 392 -2.16 26.37 2.99
N PRO A 393 -2.29 27.37 3.87
CA PRO A 393 -3.31 28.43 3.75
C PRO A 393 -3.40 29.09 2.36
N ARG A 394 -4.61 29.53 1.98
CA ARG A 394 -4.84 30.34 0.77
C ARG A 394 -4.37 31.78 1.03
N GLY A 395 -3.24 32.15 0.45
CA GLY A 395 -2.95 33.55 0.15
C GLY A 395 -3.96 34.07 -0.87
N VAL A 396 -4.43 35.30 -0.68
CA VAL A 396 -5.39 36.00 -1.54
C VAL A 396 -4.86 37.40 -1.83
N ARG A 397 -5.19 37.92 -3.01
CA ARG A 397 -4.92 39.29 -3.46
C ARG A 397 -5.46 40.34 -2.48
#